data_AF-A0A7Y1THM6-F1
#
_entry.id   AF-A0A7Y1THM6-F1
#
_cell.length_a   1.000
_cell.length_b   1.000
_cell.length_c   1.000
_cell.angle_alpha   90.00
_cell.angle_beta   90.00
_cell.angle_gamma   90.00
#
_symmetry.space_group_name_H-M   'P 1'
#
loop_
_entity.id
_entity.type
_entity.pdbx_description
1 polymer ?
#
loop_
_entity_poly.entity_id
_entity_poly.type
_entity_poly.pdbx_seq_one_letter_code
_entity_poly.pdbx_strand_id
1 'polypeptide(L)'
;MLKRILFLSFFTLAFGTVFAQNINGFSAENVSDQLDLEAQFEARLSAENLDTWMQRLAAEPHWVGTEYGKENAEWMAEQFKSWGYNTKIETYHILFPYPKIRELKLLGPEPYQATLKAVPVEGDPYTAQGDALLPSYNAFSKDGDVEAELVFVNYGIPSDYEELEKLGIDVTGKIVIAKYYGSWRGIKPKLAAEKGAIGCIIYSDPEDDGYVRGDVYPEGAFKNKTGVQRGSVM
;
A
#
# COMPACT_ATOMS: atom_id res chain seq x y z
N MET A 1 -52.75 22.42 -54.33
CA MET A 1 -51.54 21.87 -55.00
C MET A 1 -50.32 22.60 -54.46
N LEU A 2 -49.27 21.85 -54.10
CA LEU A 2 -47.86 22.29 -53.84
C LEU A 2 -47.65 23.21 -52.62
N LYS A 3 -46.65 23.02 -51.74
CA LYS A 3 -45.58 22.02 -51.58
C LYS A 3 -45.01 22.26 -50.16
N ARG A 4 -44.97 21.24 -49.30
CA ARG A 4 -44.21 21.27 -48.02
C ARG A 4 -42.72 21.25 -48.36
N ILE A 5 -41.97 22.25 -47.93
CA ILE A 5 -40.51 22.29 -48.04
C ILE A 5 -39.95 21.66 -46.76
N LEU A 6 -39.39 20.46 -46.88
CA LEU A 6 -38.56 19.83 -45.86
C LEU A 6 -37.16 20.48 -45.93
N PHE A 7 -36.72 21.11 -44.84
CA PHE A 7 -35.31 21.44 -44.66
C PHE A 7 -34.61 20.23 -44.05
N LEU A 8 -33.78 19.54 -44.84
CA LEU A 8 -32.83 18.55 -44.33
C LEU A 8 -31.53 19.29 -43.96
N SER A 9 -31.26 19.43 -42.67
CA SER A 9 -29.98 19.92 -42.16
C SER A 9 -28.96 18.79 -42.23
N PHE A 10 -28.04 18.84 -43.20
CA PHE A 10 -26.94 17.89 -43.32
C PHE A 10 -25.82 18.33 -42.37
N PHE A 11 -25.70 17.67 -41.21
CA PHE A 11 -24.59 17.90 -40.28
C PHE A 11 -23.40 17.07 -40.75
N THR A 12 -22.51 17.66 -41.55
CA THR A 12 -21.22 17.06 -41.88
C THR A 12 -20.35 17.02 -40.63
N LEU A 13 -20.20 15.83 -40.03
CA LEU A 13 -19.13 15.57 -39.06
C LEU A 13 -17.79 15.69 -39.81
N ALA A 14 -17.09 16.80 -39.60
CA ALA A 14 -15.68 16.89 -39.96
C ALA A 14 -14.91 15.99 -38.99
N PHE A 15 -14.51 14.80 -39.45
CA PHE A 15 -13.47 14.02 -38.78
C PHE A 15 -12.19 14.84 -38.82
N GLY A 16 -11.87 15.52 -37.73
CA GLY A 16 -10.54 16.07 -37.53
C GLY A 16 -9.55 14.91 -37.53
N THR A 17 -8.70 14.84 -38.53
CA THR A 17 -7.51 13.99 -38.50
C THR A 17 -6.71 14.41 -37.28
N VAL A 18 -6.69 13.55 -36.25
CA VAL A 18 -5.75 13.70 -35.13
C VAL A 18 -4.36 13.61 -35.77
N PHE A 19 -3.66 14.74 -35.85
CA PHE A 19 -2.28 14.75 -36.32
C PHE A 19 -1.49 13.83 -35.39
N ALA A 20 -0.97 12.74 -35.96
CA ALA A 20 0.01 11.88 -35.30
C ALA A 20 1.14 12.76 -34.76
N GLN A 21 1.63 12.43 -33.56
CA GLN A 21 2.80 13.09 -32.99
C GLN A 21 3.95 12.97 -34.01
N ASN A 22 4.41 14.09 -34.56
CA ASN A 22 5.63 14.10 -35.35
C ASN A 22 6.78 13.76 -34.41
N ILE A 23 7.34 12.56 -34.55
CA ILE A 23 8.51 12.12 -33.79
C ILE A 23 9.70 12.95 -34.29
N ASN A 24 10.06 13.99 -33.53
CA ASN A 24 11.11 14.92 -33.90
C ASN A 24 12.49 14.26 -33.78
N GLY A 25 13.40 14.59 -34.71
CA GLY A 25 14.79 14.09 -34.69
C GLY A 25 15.03 12.80 -35.50
N PHE A 26 14.01 12.30 -36.20
CA PHE A 26 14.08 11.09 -37.04
C PHE A 26 13.84 11.43 -38.53
N SER A 27 14.36 10.60 -39.44
CA SER A 27 13.96 10.63 -40.84
C SER A 27 12.53 10.10 -40.99
N ALA A 28 11.82 10.48 -42.06
CA ALA A 28 10.45 10.03 -42.29
C ALA A 28 10.31 8.49 -42.34
N GLU A 29 11.32 7.81 -42.90
CA GLU A 29 11.40 6.34 -42.93
C GLU A 29 11.52 5.76 -41.52
N ASN A 30 12.43 6.28 -40.69
CA ASN A 30 12.59 5.82 -39.30
C ASN A 30 11.35 6.07 -38.44
N VAL A 31 10.58 7.14 -38.73
CA VAL A 31 9.30 7.39 -38.06
C VAL A 31 8.29 6.30 -38.40
N SER A 32 8.20 5.90 -39.68
CA SER A 32 7.31 4.81 -40.10
C SER A 32 7.68 3.50 -39.41
N ASP A 33 8.97 3.13 -39.44
CA ASP A 33 9.45 1.90 -38.81
C ASP A 33 9.17 1.86 -37.30
N GLN A 34 9.33 3.00 -36.62
CA GLN A 34 9.05 3.12 -35.19
C GLN A 34 7.56 2.94 -34.88
N LEU A 35 6.69 3.59 -35.64
CA LEU A 35 5.24 3.47 -35.45
C LEU A 35 4.75 2.06 -35.75
N ASP A 36 5.29 1.41 -36.78
CA ASP A 36 4.96 0.03 -37.11
C ASP A 36 5.44 -0.94 -36.01
N LEU A 37 6.60 -0.68 -35.40
CA LEU A 37 7.11 -1.46 -34.27
C LEU A 37 6.24 -1.27 -33.02
N GLU A 38 5.85 -0.03 -32.70
CA GLU A 38 4.96 0.28 -31.57
C GLU A 38 3.60 -0.40 -31.75
N ALA A 39 3.00 -0.30 -32.93
CA ALA A 39 1.73 -0.97 -33.23
C ALA A 39 1.84 -2.49 -33.10
N GLN A 40 2.94 -3.09 -33.55
CA GLN A 40 3.20 -4.52 -33.39
C GLN A 40 3.40 -4.93 -31.92
N PHE A 41 4.00 -4.06 -31.10
CA PHE A 41 4.17 -4.28 -29.68
C PHE A 41 2.84 -4.20 -28.94
N GLU A 42 2.07 -3.13 -29.17
CA GLU A 42 0.76 -2.92 -28.57
C GLU A 42 -0.21 -4.04 -28.90
N ALA A 43 -0.20 -4.55 -30.15
CA ALA A 43 -1.02 -5.66 -30.57
C ALA A 43 -0.75 -6.99 -29.82
N ARG A 44 0.38 -7.09 -29.10
CA ARG A 44 0.73 -8.25 -28.26
C ARG A 44 0.40 -8.05 -26.78
N LEU A 45 0.03 -6.84 -26.36
CA LEU A 45 -0.38 -6.56 -24.99
C LEU A 45 -1.78 -7.11 -24.76
N SER A 46 -1.95 -7.89 -23.68
CA SER A 46 -3.25 -8.38 -23.25
C SER A 46 -3.49 -7.97 -21.80
N ALA A 47 -4.60 -7.30 -21.54
CA ALA A 47 -5.03 -6.97 -20.18
C ALA A 47 -5.37 -8.23 -19.36
N GLU A 48 -5.83 -9.31 -20.03
CA GLU A 48 -6.13 -10.60 -19.39
C GLU A 48 -4.89 -11.23 -18.72
N ASN A 49 -3.70 -10.94 -19.25
CA ASN A 49 -2.45 -11.36 -18.62
C ASN A 49 -2.32 -10.76 -17.21
N LEU A 50 -2.68 -9.48 -17.03
CA LEU A 50 -2.57 -8.81 -15.73
C LEU A 50 -3.50 -9.43 -14.70
N ASP A 51 -4.74 -9.76 -15.09
CA ASP A 51 -5.71 -10.42 -14.21
C ASP A 51 -5.21 -11.80 -13.78
N THR A 52 -4.74 -12.60 -14.75
CA THR A 52 -4.22 -13.94 -14.50
C THR A 52 -2.99 -13.91 -13.59
N TRP A 53 -2.04 -13.01 -13.87
CA TRP A 53 -0.83 -12.88 -13.07
C TRP A 53 -1.12 -12.36 -11.67
N MET A 54 -2.02 -11.40 -11.53
CA MET A 54 -2.43 -10.88 -10.22
C MET A 54 -3.05 -11.99 -9.37
N GLN A 55 -3.95 -12.80 -9.92
CA GLN A 55 -4.56 -13.92 -9.19
C GLN A 55 -3.50 -14.94 -8.71
N ARG A 56 -2.51 -15.27 -9.55
CA ARG A 56 -1.40 -16.16 -9.15
C ARG A 56 -0.51 -15.52 -8.09
N LEU A 57 -0.06 -14.29 -8.32
CA LEU A 57 0.92 -13.65 -7.44
C LEU A 57 0.33 -13.31 -6.07
N ALA A 58 -0.98 -13.01 -5.99
CA ALA A 58 -1.67 -12.61 -4.77
C ALA A 58 -2.46 -13.73 -4.08
N ALA A 59 -2.40 -14.99 -4.55
CA ALA A 59 -3.25 -16.05 -4.02
C ALA A 59 -2.94 -16.39 -2.55
N GLU A 60 -1.68 -16.28 -2.14
CA GLU A 60 -1.23 -16.54 -0.76
C GLU A 60 -0.27 -15.45 -0.24
N PRO A 61 -0.16 -15.28 1.10
CA PRO A 61 0.79 -14.36 1.72
C PRO A 61 2.23 -14.71 1.36
N HIS A 62 2.94 -13.77 0.74
CA HIS A 62 4.32 -13.93 0.27
C HIS A 62 5.27 -12.91 0.92
N TRP A 63 5.21 -12.77 2.24
CA TRP A 63 6.17 -11.95 2.98
C TRP A 63 7.57 -12.57 2.97
N VAL A 64 8.59 -11.79 3.36
CA VAL A 64 10.02 -12.14 3.18
C VAL A 64 10.35 -13.54 3.70
N GLY A 65 10.84 -14.42 2.83
CA GLY A 65 11.28 -15.77 3.23
C GLY A 65 10.17 -16.82 3.38
N THR A 66 8.95 -16.55 2.90
CA THR A 66 7.88 -17.56 2.75
C THR A 66 8.15 -18.49 1.56
N GLU A 67 7.61 -19.72 1.60
CA GLU A 67 7.69 -20.64 0.45
C GLU A 67 6.94 -20.09 -0.76
N TYR A 68 5.74 -19.51 -0.57
CA TYR A 68 4.99 -18.93 -1.68
C TYR A 68 5.72 -17.74 -2.33
N GLY A 69 6.45 -16.95 -1.55
CA GLY A 69 7.30 -15.89 -2.09
C GLY A 69 8.42 -16.43 -2.99
N LYS A 70 8.99 -17.59 -2.64
CA LYS A 70 9.96 -18.29 -3.47
C LYS A 70 9.31 -18.88 -4.73
N GLU A 71 8.15 -19.51 -4.61
CA GLU A 71 7.40 -20.01 -5.77
C GLU A 71 7.07 -18.89 -6.77
N ASN A 72 6.66 -17.72 -6.28
CA ASN A 72 6.42 -16.55 -7.12
C ASN A 72 7.71 -16.12 -7.84
N ALA A 73 8.86 -16.12 -7.16
CA ALA A 73 10.15 -15.80 -7.77
C ALA A 73 10.56 -16.79 -8.87
N GLU A 74 10.35 -18.09 -8.63
CA GLU A 74 10.63 -19.16 -9.59
C GLU A 74 9.70 -19.07 -10.80
N TRP A 75 8.41 -18.88 -10.58
CA TRP A 75 7.42 -18.69 -11.65
C TRP A 75 7.75 -17.47 -12.51
N MET A 76 8.08 -16.32 -11.90
CA MET A 76 8.50 -15.13 -12.65
C MET A 76 9.75 -15.41 -13.49
N ALA A 77 10.73 -16.14 -12.94
CA ALA A 77 11.93 -16.49 -13.66
C ALA A 77 11.65 -17.40 -14.88
N GLU A 78 10.68 -18.31 -14.77
CA GLU A 78 10.21 -19.13 -15.89
C GLU A 78 9.53 -18.29 -16.98
N GLN A 79 8.69 -17.32 -16.59
CA GLN A 79 8.07 -16.40 -17.55
C GLN A 79 9.13 -15.63 -18.34
N PHE A 80 10.10 -15.02 -17.66
CA PHE A 80 11.19 -14.31 -18.35
C PHE A 80 12.00 -15.22 -19.29
N LYS A 81 12.32 -16.45 -18.87
CA LYS A 81 13.00 -17.41 -19.77
C LYS A 81 12.16 -17.73 -21.00
N SER A 82 10.84 -17.92 -20.83
CA SER A 82 9.92 -18.23 -21.92
C SER A 82 9.84 -17.09 -22.95
N TRP A 83 10.04 -15.85 -22.52
CA TRP A 83 10.08 -14.67 -23.38
C TRP A 83 11.46 -14.42 -24.01
N GLY A 84 12.45 -15.29 -23.75
CA GLY A 84 13.78 -15.23 -24.34
C GLY A 84 14.80 -14.40 -23.55
N TYR A 85 14.51 -14.04 -22.30
CA TYR A 85 15.48 -13.34 -21.44
C TYR A 85 16.50 -14.32 -20.83
N ASN A 86 17.74 -13.84 -20.64
CA ASN A 86 18.73 -14.53 -19.81
C ASN A 86 18.44 -14.24 -18.33
N THR A 87 17.83 -15.20 -17.64
CA THR A 87 17.28 -15.00 -16.30
C THR A 87 17.96 -15.87 -15.25
N LYS A 88 18.30 -15.25 -14.11
CA LYS A 88 18.82 -15.90 -12.90
C LYS A 88 18.11 -15.37 -11.66
N ILE A 89 18.00 -16.23 -10.64
CA ILE A 89 17.55 -15.83 -9.30
C ILE A 89 18.80 -15.62 -8.46
N GLU A 90 18.89 -14.46 -7.82
CA GLU A 90 19.95 -14.14 -6.86
C GLU A 90 19.41 -14.26 -5.44
N THR A 91 20.14 -14.98 -4.59
CA THR A 91 19.73 -15.27 -3.22
C THR A 91 20.61 -14.51 -2.23
N TYR A 92 19.97 -13.77 -1.32
CA TYR A 92 20.63 -13.06 -0.23
C TYR A 92 20.11 -13.59 1.11
N HIS A 93 21.03 -13.79 2.05
CA HIS A 93 20.70 -14.13 3.42
C HIS A 93 20.74 -12.87 4.27
N ILE A 94 19.56 -12.45 4.76
CA ILE A 94 19.39 -11.22 5.53
C ILE A 94 18.85 -11.52 6.93
N LEU A 95 19.13 -10.61 7.86
CA LEU A 95 18.47 -10.59 9.16
C LEU A 95 17.14 -9.85 9.04
N PHE A 96 16.03 -10.56 9.28
CA PHE A 96 14.70 -9.97 9.23
C PHE A 96 13.89 -10.38 10.48
N PRO A 97 13.35 -9.42 11.26
CA PRO A 97 12.66 -9.73 12.50
C PRO A 97 11.19 -10.12 12.26
N TYR A 98 10.74 -11.15 12.98
CA TYR A 98 9.33 -11.54 13.09
C TYR A 98 8.90 -11.56 14.56
N PRO A 99 7.70 -11.05 14.88
CA PRO A 99 7.25 -10.97 16.26
C PRO A 99 6.89 -12.36 16.79
N LYS A 100 7.39 -12.71 17.98
CA LYS A 100 6.98 -13.93 18.70
C LYS A 100 5.75 -13.68 19.58
N ILE A 101 5.73 -12.54 20.27
CA ILE A 101 4.70 -12.14 21.21
C ILE A 101 4.33 -10.70 20.88
N ARG A 102 3.02 -10.40 20.93
CA ARG A 102 2.49 -9.05 20.78
C ARG A 102 1.34 -8.90 21.76
N GLU A 103 1.44 -7.90 22.62
CA GLU A 103 0.39 -7.57 23.57
C GLU A 103 0.30 -6.06 23.71
N LEU A 104 -0.93 -5.56 23.77
CA LEU A 104 -1.20 -4.15 24.08
C LEU A 104 -2.45 -4.12 24.96
N LYS A 105 -2.29 -3.59 26.17
CA LYS A 105 -3.35 -3.47 27.17
C LYS A 105 -3.46 -2.02 27.63
N LEU A 106 -4.68 -1.49 27.63
CA LEU A 106 -5.03 -0.34 28.43
C LEU A 106 -5.41 -0.84 29.82
N LEU A 107 -4.72 -0.34 30.82
CA LEU A 107 -4.99 -0.63 32.22
C LEU A 107 -5.85 0.50 32.82
N GLY A 108 -6.53 0.22 33.93
CA GLY A 108 -7.33 1.21 34.65
C GLY A 108 -8.78 0.76 34.87
N PRO A 109 -9.70 1.71 35.12
CA PRO A 109 -11.10 1.41 35.44
C PRO A 109 -11.85 0.68 34.32
N GLU A 110 -11.51 0.99 33.07
CA GLU A 110 -12.04 0.33 31.88
C GLU A 110 -10.90 -0.38 31.13
N PRO A 111 -10.49 -1.57 31.60
CA PRO A 111 -9.38 -2.28 30.98
C PRO A 111 -9.77 -2.73 29.57
N TYR A 112 -8.82 -2.63 28.65
CA TYR A 112 -9.00 -3.07 27.26
C TYR A 112 -7.76 -3.79 26.78
N GLN A 113 -7.95 -4.94 26.11
CA GLN A 113 -6.86 -5.66 25.46
C GLN A 113 -7.06 -5.61 23.95
N ALA A 114 -6.09 -5.04 23.24
CA ALA A 114 -6.14 -4.98 21.79
C ALA A 114 -5.94 -6.39 21.20
N THR A 115 -6.78 -6.78 20.24
CA THR A 115 -6.67 -8.07 19.55
C THR A 115 -5.42 -8.18 18.69
N LEU A 116 -4.96 -7.04 18.14
CA LEU A 116 -3.83 -6.93 17.21
C LEU A 116 -3.94 -7.92 16.03
N LYS A 117 -5.16 -8.25 15.62
CA LYS A 117 -5.48 -9.13 14.50
C LYS A 117 -6.63 -8.50 13.71
N ALA A 118 -6.47 -8.47 12.39
CA ALA A 118 -7.58 -8.11 11.50
C ALA A 118 -8.62 -9.23 11.52
N VAL A 119 -9.90 -8.85 11.42
CA VAL A 119 -11.00 -9.79 11.31
C VAL A 119 -11.17 -10.13 9.82
N PRO A 120 -11.22 -11.42 9.46
CA PRO A 120 -11.54 -11.83 8.09
C PRO A 120 -12.86 -11.24 7.62
N VAL A 121 -12.92 -10.83 6.37
CA VAL A 121 -14.13 -10.33 5.73
C VAL A 121 -14.94 -11.52 5.23
N GLU A 122 -16.23 -11.53 5.55
CA GLU A 122 -17.13 -12.60 5.12
C GLU A 122 -17.18 -12.69 3.59
N GLY A 123 -17.04 -13.91 3.07
CA GLY A 123 -17.02 -14.16 1.63
C GLY A 123 -15.68 -13.88 0.94
N ASP A 124 -14.68 -13.35 1.64
CA ASP A 124 -13.35 -13.10 1.10
C ASP A 124 -12.32 -14.12 1.62
N PRO A 125 -11.98 -15.15 0.82
CA PRO A 125 -11.02 -16.18 1.23
C PRO A 125 -9.61 -15.62 1.45
N TYR A 126 -9.23 -14.51 0.81
CA TYR A 126 -7.88 -13.96 0.92
C TYR A 126 -7.61 -13.30 2.27
N THR A 127 -8.67 -12.86 2.95
CA THR A 127 -8.59 -12.36 4.33
C THR A 127 -8.70 -13.48 5.37
N ALA A 128 -9.10 -14.68 4.97
CA ALA A 128 -9.38 -15.83 5.83
C ALA A 128 -8.24 -16.88 5.83
N GLN A 129 -7.00 -16.46 5.63
CA GLN A 129 -5.83 -17.35 5.48
C GLN A 129 -5.12 -17.70 6.81
N GLY A 130 -5.73 -17.35 7.95
CA GLY A 130 -5.27 -17.76 9.28
C GLY A 130 -3.82 -17.37 9.59
N ASP A 131 -3.04 -18.32 10.09
CA ASP A 131 -1.65 -18.11 10.54
C ASP A 131 -0.66 -17.90 9.39
N ALA A 132 -1.05 -18.11 8.13
CA ALA A 132 -0.24 -17.74 6.98
C ALA A 132 -0.10 -16.20 6.83
N LEU A 133 -1.09 -15.45 7.33
CA LEU A 133 -1.06 -13.99 7.31
C LEU A 133 0.05 -13.47 8.25
N LEU A 134 0.89 -12.58 7.72
CA LEU A 134 1.91 -11.90 8.52
C LEU A 134 1.26 -11.21 9.72
N PRO A 135 1.71 -11.42 10.96
CA PRO A 135 1.17 -10.71 12.12
C PRO A 135 1.29 -9.19 11.95
N SER A 136 0.42 -8.40 12.60
CA SER A 136 0.58 -6.95 12.56
C SER A 136 1.72 -6.50 13.48
N TYR A 137 2.71 -5.83 12.92
CA TYR A 137 3.85 -5.31 13.67
C TYR A 137 4.58 -4.24 12.87
N ASN A 138 5.45 -3.51 13.56
CA ASN A 138 6.44 -2.64 12.95
C ASN A 138 7.77 -3.39 12.88
N ALA A 139 8.23 -3.72 11.67
CA ALA A 139 9.48 -4.43 11.46
C ALA A 139 10.66 -3.57 11.94
N PHE A 140 11.63 -4.23 12.59
CA PHE A 140 12.79 -3.60 13.25
C PHE A 140 12.47 -2.74 14.48
N SER A 141 11.25 -2.82 15.01
CA SER A 141 10.96 -2.34 16.36
C SER A 141 11.81 -3.10 17.39
N LYS A 142 12.14 -2.44 18.49
CA LYS A 142 12.91 -3.04 19.59
C LYS A 142 12.00 -3.91 20.46
N ASP A 143 12.50 -5.07 20.85
CA ASP A 143 11.84 -5.92 21.84
C ASP A 143 11.78 -5.22 23.20
N GLY A 144 10.64 -5.32 23.88
CA GLY A 144 10.45 -4.74 25.21
C GLY A 144 9.07 -5.02 25.79
N ASP A 145 8.98 -4.83 27.11
CA ASP A 145 7.75 -4.85 27.90
C ASP A 145 7.79 -3.61 28.79
N VAL A 146 6.85 -2.69 28.57
CA VAL A 146 6.80 -1.38 29.23
C VAL A 146 5.36 -1.04 29.61
N GLU A 147 5.21 -0.45 30.79
CA GLU A 147 3.95 0.07 31.29
C GLU A 147 4.17 1.52 31.71
N ALA A 148 3.39 2.43 31.15
CA ALA A 148 3.39 3.85 31.51
C ALA A 148 2.11 4.53 31.05
N GLU A 149 1.93 5.78 31.48
CA GLU A 149 0.86 6.63 31.00
C GLU A 149 0.98 6.91 29.49
N LEU A 150 -0.16 7.15 28.86
CA LEU A 150 -0.31 7.34 27.42
C LEU A 150 -0.39 8.83 27.07
N VAL A 151 0.40 9.29 26.10
CA VAL A 151 0.31 10.65 25.54
C VAL A 151 -0.02 10.60 24.05
N PHE A 152 -1.06 11.30 23.63
CA PHE A 152 -1.37 11.47 22.21
C PHE A 152 -0.49 12.56 21.60
N VAL A 153 0.24 12.22 20.54
CA VAL A 153 1.23 13.10 19.90
C VAL A 153 0.86 13.47 18.46
N ASN A 154 -0.44 13.45 18.12
CA ASN A 154 -0.92 13.70 16.76
C ASN A 154 -0.21 12.80 15.72
N TYR A 155 0.50 13.36 14.74
CA TYR A 155 1.26 12.58 13.75
C TYR A 155 2.69 12.26 14.21
N GLY A 156 3.09 12.65 15.41
CA GLY A 156 4.42 12.39 15.96
C GLY A 156 5.54 13.02 15.12
N ILE A 157 5.28 14.17 14.50
CA ILE A 157 6.28 14.97 13.78
C ILE A 157 6.85 16.07 14.69
N PRO A 158 7.98 16.72 14.34
CA PRO A 158 8.62 17.70 15.23
C PRO A 158 7.68 18.78 15.76
N SER A 159 6.82 19.34 14.90
CA SER A 159 5.86 20.38 15.29
C SER A 159 4.81 19.91 16.30
N ASP A 160 4.48 18.61 16.32
CA ASP A 160 3.53 18.07 17.31
C ASP A 160 4.16 18.08 18.71
N TYR A 161 5.44 17.71 18.82
CA TYR A 161 6.16 17.75 20.10
C TYR A 161 6.41 19.18 20.58
N GLU A 162 6.68 20.13 19.67
CA GLU A 162 6.76 21.56 20.00
C GLU A 162 5.43 22.08 20.56
N GLU A 163 4.30 21.63 20.03
CA GLU A 163 3.00 22.03 20.53
C GLU A 163 2.70 21.44 21.91
N LEU A 164 3.04 20.17 22.14
CA LEU A 164 2.95 19.56 23.47
C LEU A 164 3.79 20.31 24.52
N GLU A 165 5.00 20.75 24.15
CA GLU A 165 5.87 21.53 25.02
C GLU A 165 5.24 22.88 25.41
N LYS A 166 4.64 23.60 24.45
CA LYS A 166 3.89 24.84 24.75
C LYS A 166 2.71 24.62 25.69
N LEU A 167 2.09 23.44 25.63
CA LEU A 167 1.00 23.03 26.50
C LEU A 167 1.48 22.48 27.85
N GLY A 168 2.79 22.36 28.07
CA GLY A 168 3.37 21.81 29.31
C GLY A 168 3.21 20.30 29.44
N ILE A 169 3.03 19.57 28.33
CA ILE A 169 2.87 18.12 28.29
C ILE A 169 4.24 17.47 28.05
N ASP A 170 4.74 16.73 29.05
CA ASP A 170 5.99 15.97 28.96
C ASP A 170 5.73 14.50 28.57
N VAL A 171 6.52 14.00 27.62
CA VAL A 171 6.48 12.62 27.11
C VAL A 171 7.58 11.73 27.71
N THR A 172 8.48 12.30 28.52
CA THR A 172 9.58 11.57 29.16
C THR A 172 9.04 10.43 30.03
N GLY A 173 9.49 9.20 29.77
CA GLY A 173 9.03 8.01 30.49
C GLY A 173 7.61 7.56 30.14
N LYS A 174 6.97 8.14 29.11
CA LYS A 174 5.60 7.82 28.68
C LYS A 174 5.57 6.88 27.47
N ILE A 175 4.42 6.29 27.23
CA ILE A 175 4.11 5.67 25.94
C ILE A 175 3.40 6.71 25.08
N VAL A 176 3.86 6.97 23.86
CA VAL A 176 3.18 7.87 22.94
C VAL A 176 2.30 7.10 21.97
N ILE A 177 1.18 7.69 21.56
CA ILE A 177 0.32 7.19 20.48
C ILE A 177 0.22 8.23 19.36
N ALA A 178 0.53 7.81 18.13
CA ALA A 178 0.59 8.65 16.95
C ALA A 178 -0.28 8.10 15.80
N LYS A 179 -0.91 9.00 15.05
CA LYS A 179 -1.55 8.70 13.76
C LYS A 179 -0.49 8.29 12.73
N TYR A 180 -0.82 7.37 11.84
CA TYR A 180 0.15 6.79 10.90
C TYR A 180 0.65 7.76 9.83
N TYR A 181 -0.21 8.60 9.27
CA TYR A 181 0.12 9.47 8.13
C TYR A 181 0.97 10.69 8.55
N GLY A 182 1.06 11.72 7.69
CA GLY A 182 1.77 12.98 7.97
C GLY A 182 3.30 12.93 7.85
N SER A 183 3.92 11.75 7.91
CA SER A 183 5.36 11.57 7.72
C SER A 183 5.72 10.09 7.48
N TRP A 184 6.98 9.81 7.14
CA TRP A 184 7.46 8.43 7.09
C TRP A 184 7.45 7.81 8.49
N ARG A 185 6.81 6.63 8.64
CA ARG A 185 6.48 6.04 9.94
C ARG A 185 7.66 5.90 10.92
N GLY A 186 8.86 5.62 10.43
CA GLY A 186 10.03 5.39 11.29
C GLY A 186 10.51 6.64 12.02
N ILE A 187 10.09 7.83 11.58
CA ILE A 187 10.36 9.08 12.32
C ILE A 187 9.62 9.11 13.66
N LYS A 188 8.45 8.48 13.77
CA LYS A 188 7.59 8.53 14.97
C LYS A 188 8.26 7.86 16.17
N PRO A 189 8.67 6.58 16.12
CA PRO A 189 9.38 5.96 17.23
C PRO A 189 10.76 6.59 17.46
N LYS A 190 11.44 7.08 16.40
CA LYS A 190 12.71 7.79 16.53
C LYS A 190 12.55 9.06 17.37
N LEU A 191 11.64 9.96 16.98
CA LEU A 191 11.39 11.22 17.70
C LEU A 191 10.84 10.96 19.10
N ALA A 192 9.96 9.98 19.25
CA ALA A 192 9.46 9.57 20.57
C ALA A 192 10.62 9.23 21.51
N ALA A 193 11.57 8.40 21.05
CA ALA A 193 12.76 8.03 21.81
C ALA A 193 13.68 9.23 22.08
N GLU A 194 13.92 10.09 21.09
CA GLU A 194 14.72 11.32 21.24
C GLU A 194 14.10 12.30 22.26
N LYS A 195 12.77 12.29 22.41
CA LYS A 195 12.01 13.06 23.40
C LYS A 195 11.83 12.34 24.73
N GLY A 196 12.42 11.15 24.90
CA GLY A 196 12.44 10.41 26.16
C GLY A 196 11.25 9.48 26.40
N ALA A 197 10.36 9.28 25.42
CA ALA A 197 9.31 8.28 25.51
C ALA A 197 9.89 6.86 25.46
N ILE A 198 9.23 5.93 26.15
CA ILE A 198 9.68 4.53 26.31
C ILE A 198 8.90 3.55 25.43
N GLY A 199 7.87 4.02 24.73
CA GLY A 199 7.09 3.24 23.77
C GLY A 199 6.37 4.13 22.76
N CYS A 200 6.12 3.61 21.56
CA CYS A 200 5.41 4.31 20.50
C CYS A 200 4.39 3.39 19.84
N ILE A 201 3.12 3.77 19.92
CA ILE A 201 1.99 3.12 19.26
C ILE A 201 1.66 3.92 18.01
N ILE A 202 1.46 3.23 16.89
CA ILE A 202 1.04 3.84 15.63
C ILE A 202 -0.30 3.23 15.23
N TYR A 203 -1.30 4.08 14.95
CA TYR A 203 -2.62 3.64 14.49
C TYR A 203 -3.03 4.36 13.19
N SER A 204 -3.85 3.70 12.38
CA SER A 204 -4.45 4.32 11.19
C SER A 204 -5.70 5.07 11.61
N ASP A 205 -5.66 6.40 11.52
CA ASP A 205 -6.82 7.24 11.84
C ASP A 205 -7.84 7.16 10.67
N PRO A 206 -9.14 6.95 10.95
CA PRO A 206 -10.18 6.96 9.92
C PRO A 206 -10.25 8.24 9.09
N GLU A 207 -9.80 9.38 9.64
CA GLU A 207 -9.67 10.65 8.92
C GLU A 207 -8.68 10.56 7.75
N ASP A 208 -7.62 9.77 7.89
CA ASP A 208 -6.63 9.59 6.83
C ASP A 208 -7.01 8.45 5.88
N ASP A 209 -7.46 7.32 6.44
CA ASP A 209 -7.74 6.08 5.71
C ASP A 209 -8.75 5.21 6.48
N GLY A 210 -10.03 5.54 6.31
CA GLY A 210 -11.16 4.80 6.86
C GLY A 210 -12.49 5.45 6.48
N TYR A 211 -13.52 5.22 7.31
CA TYR A 211 -14.91 5.60 7.03
C TYR A 211 -15.15 7.11 6.84
N VAL A 212 -14.21 7.99 7.23
CA VAL A 212 -14.32 9.44 6.99
C VAL A 212 -14.01 9.76 5.53
N ARG A 213 -13.18 8.95 4.87
CA ARG A 213 -12.75 9.16 3.48
C ARG A 213 -13.69 8.55 2.45
N GLY A 214 -14.48 7.55 2.84
CA GLY A 214 -15.48 6.90 2.00
C GLY A 214 -15.81 5.50 2.52
N ASP A 215 -16.46 4.70 1.68
CA ASP A 215 -16.83 3.34 2.02
C ASP A 215 -15.59 2.48 2.29
N VAL A 216 -15.68 1.67 3.35
CA VAL A 216 -14.60 0.80 3.80
C VAL A 216 -14.72 -0.59 3.18
N TYR A 217 -13.61 -1.30 3.06
CA TYR A 217 -13.58 -2.66 2.55
C TYR A 217 -14.51 -3.59 3.37
N PRO A 218 -15.39 -4.40 2.74
CA PRO A 218 -15.41 -4.72 1.30
C PRO A 218 -16.19 -3.77 0.40
N GLU A 219 -17.03 -2.88 0.93
CA GLU A 219 -17.91 -2.02 0.13
C GLU A 219 -17.16 -0.92 -0.62
N GLY A 220 -15.98 -0.53 -0.11
CA GLY A 220 -15.13 0.45 -0.77
C GLY A 220 -13.63 0.23 -0.53
N ALA A 221 -12.82 1.18 -1.00
CA ALA A 221 -11.36 1.06 -1.03
C ALA A 221 -10.68 1.42 0.30
N PHE A 222 -11.39 2.02 1.26
CA PHE A 222 -10.80 2.51 2.50
C PHE A 222 -10.68 1.42 3.56
N LYS A 223 -9.78 1.61 4.53
CA LYS A 223 -9.52 0.63 5.59
C LYS A 223 -10.75 0.34 6.45
N ASN A 224 -11.01 -0.94 6.69
CA ASN A 224 -12.02 -1.35 7.67
C ASN A 224 -11.51 -1.20 9.12
N LYS A 225 -12.42 -1.27 10.09
CA LYS A 225 -12.16 -1.04 11.52
C LYS A 225 -11.05 -1.93 12.12
N THR A 226 -10.80 -3.10 11.55
CA THR A 226 -9.88 -4.10 12.10
C THR A 226 -8.56 -4.20 11.33
N GLY A 227 -8.48 -3.55 10.17
CA GLY A 227 -7.28 -3.50 9.35
C GLY A 227 -6.13 -2.85 10.09
N VAL A 228 -4.96 -3.49 10.08
CA VAL A 228 -3.74 -2.94 10.68
C VAL A 228 -2.67 -2.77 9.62
N GLN A 229 -2.13 -1.56 9.53
CA GLN A 229 -1.08 -1.26 8.59
C GLN A 229 0.28 -1.71 9.13
N ARG A 230 0.96 -2.60 8.39
CA ARG A 230 2.31 -3.09 8.71
C ARG A 230 3.36 -2.17 8.12
N GLY A 231 4.62 -2.31 8.54
CA GLY A 231 5.73 -1.62 7.88
C GLY A 231 7.03 -1.59 8.68
N SER A 232 8.14 -1.26 8.01
CA SER A 232 9.44 -1.04 8.66
C SER A 232 9.49 0.31 9.38
N VAL A 233 10.13 0.33 10.55
CA VAL A 233 10.54 1.53 11.30
C VAL A 233 12.07 1.74 11.34
N MET A 234 12.83 0.96 10.56
CA MET A 234 14.26 1.18 10.30
C MET A 234 14.48 2.21 9.21
#